data_AF-A0A1I4RPB2-F1
#
_entry.id   AF-A0A1I4RPB2-F1
#
_cell.length_a   1.000
_cell.length_b   1.000
_cell.length_c   1.000
_cell.angle_alpha   90.00
_cell.angle_beta   90.00
_cell.angle_gamma   90.00
#
_symmetry.space_group_name_H-M   'P 1'
#
loop_
_entity.id
_entity.type
_entity.pdbx_description
1 polymer ?
#
loop_
_entity_poly.entity_id
_entity_poly.type
_entity_poly.pdbx_seq_one_letter_code
_entity_poly.pdbx_strand_id
1 'polypeptide(L)'
;MARILQLDEAIAELVHDGDAIALEGFTHLIPVAAGHEIIRQGRKDLTLIRMTPDIVYDQLIGAGCARKLVFSWGGNPGVGSLHRFRDAIQNSWPVPLEIEEHSHAGMANRYAAGASGLPFAVLRGYRGTDLPAQTDTIKPIECPFTGEQLTAVPALNPDVGIIHAQQADRAGNVQMWGITGVQKETVLAAKRSLVTVEEIVDELTPRPGAVVLPQWVVTAVAEVPGGAHPSYAQGYYERDNAYYQQWDPIGRDREKFADWLETEVKRERSAR
;
A
#
# COMPACT_ATOMS: atom_id res chain seq x y z
N MET A 1 0.17 22.68 4.94
CA MET A 1 -0.78 22.57 3.82
C MET A 1 -0.25 21.49 2.89
N ALA A 2 -1.13 20.63 2.36
CA ALA A 2 -0.73 19.64 1.37
C ALA A 2 -0.19 20.33 0.12
N ARG A 3 0.96 19.87 -0.38
CA ARG A 3 1.55 20.39 -1.62
C ARG A 3 0.99 19.62 -2.81
N ILE A 4 0.57 20.32 -3.86
CA ILE A 4 0.20 19.68 -5.12
C ILE A 4 1.45 19.60 -5.99
N LEU A 5 1.91 18.39 -6.28
CA LEU A 5 3.17 18.10 -6.97
C LEU A 5 2.94 17.17 -8.17
N GLN A 6 3.91 17.12 -9.08
CA GLN A 6 3.97 16.02 -10.05
C GLN A 6 4.31 14.71 -9.33
N LEU A 7 3.89 13.57 -9.88
CA LEU A 7 4.09 12.27 -9.23
C LEU A 7 5.57 11.94 -9.00
N ASP A 8 6.42 12.20 -9.99
CA ASP A 8 7.86 11.95 -9.91
C ASP A 8 8.52 12.82 -8.83
N GLU A 9 8.17 14.11 -8.77
CA GLU A 9 8.60 15.03 -7.72
C GLU A 9 8.14 14.56 -6.34
N ALA A 10 6.86 14.18 -6.19
CA ALA A 10 6.31 13.71 -4.93
C ALA A 10 6.99 12.44 -4.42
N ILE A 11 7.24 11.46 -5.30
CA ILE A 11 7.96 10.23 -4.92
C ILE A 11 9.43 10.55 -4.62
N ALA A 12 10.04 11.47 -5.38
CA ALA A 12 11.44 11.88 -5.17
C ALA A 12 11.66 12.49 -3.78
N GLU A 13 10.72 13.32 -3.34
CA GLU A 13 10.79 14.02 -2.05
C GLU A 13 10.33 13.19 -0.85
N LEU A 14 9.35 12.29 -1.04
CA LEU A 14 8.70 11.62 0.08
C LEU A 14 9.24 10.21 0.34
N VAL A 15 9.69 9.48 -0.69
CA VAL A 15 10.14 8.10 -0.54
C VAL A 15 11.66 8.04 -0.60
N HIS A 16 12.27 7.52 0.46
CA HIS A 16 13.70 7.33 0.56
C HIS A 16 14.05 5.85 0.70
N ASP A 17 15.27 5.50 0.31
CA ASP A 17 15.78 4.16 0.55
C ASP A 17 15.77 3.86 2.04
N GLY A 18 15.36 2.64 2.38
CA GLY A 18 15.24 2.21 3.76
C GLY A 18 13.92 2.52 4.46
N ASP A 19 13.04 3.32 3.85
CA ASP A 19 11.74 3.68 4.43
C ASP A 19 10.81 2.47 4.61
N ALA A 20 9.97 2.53 5.65
CA ALA A 20 8.77 1.71 5.74
C ALA A 20 7.62 2.39 5.00
N ILE A 21 7.15 1.78 3.90
CA ILE A 21 6.13 2.38 3.03
C ILE A 21 4.87 1.52 2.96
N ALA A 22 3.72 2.19 3.00
CA ALA A 22 2.41 1.56 2.85
C ALA A 22 1.71 2.10 1.62
N LEU A 23 1.63 1.30 0.56
CA LEU A 23 0.75 1.55 -0.60
C LEU A 23 -0.56 0.79 -0.34
N GLU A 24 -1.62 1.49 0.07
CA GLU A 24 -2.87 0.86 0.51
C GLU A 24 -4.05 1.19 -0.41
N GLY A 25 -5.01 0.25 -0.41
CA GLY A 25 -6.21 0.16 -1.24
C GLY A 25 -6.79 -1.24 -1.08
N PHE A 26 -8.03 -1.49 -1.48
CA PHE A 26 -8.64 -2.82 -1.29
C PHE A 26 -9.44 -3.24 -2.52
N THR A 27 -8.76 -3.90 -3.47
CA THR A 27 -9.20 -4.15 -4.86
C THR A 27 -9.57 -2.90 -5.69
N HIS A 28 -9.84 -1.81 -4.99
CA HIS A 28 -10.23 -0.46 -5.37
C HIS A 28 -9.13 0.52 -4.93
N LEU A 29 -8.86 1.54 -5.75
CA LEU A 29 -7.94 2.65 -5.45
C LEU A 29 -6.54 2.21 -4.99
N ILE A 30 -5.99 1.17 -5.61
CA ILE A 30 -4.63 0.73 -5.35
C ILE A 30 -3.66 1.68 -6.06
N PRO A 31 -2.71 2.36 -5.41
CA PRO A 31 -1.87 3.39 -6.05
C PRO A 31 -0.75 2.77 -6.90
N VAL A 32 -1.10 2.13 -8.02
CA VAL A 32 -0.18 1.38 -8.88
C VAL A 32 0.85 2.30 -9.54
N ALA A 33 0.41 3.45 -10.06
CA ALA A 33 1.32 4.41 -10.69
C ALA A 33 2.41 4.91 -9.73
N ALA A 34 2.07 5.09 -8.45
CA ALA A 34 3.07 5.44 -7.43
C ALA A 34 4.09 4.31 -7.21
N GLY A 35 3.65 3.05 -7.20
CA GLY A 35 4.55 1.89 -7.13
C GLY A 35 5.48 1.81 -8.35
N HIS A 36 4.98 2.08 -9.55
CA HIS A 36 5.80 2.14 -10.77
C HIS A 36 6.84 3.26 -10.71
N GLU A 37 6.46 4.43 -10.20
CA GLU A 37 7.41 5.54 -10.05
C GLU A 37 8.49 5.24 -9.01
N ILE A 38 8.17 4.54 -7.92
CA ILE A 38 9.17 4.04 -6.94
C ILE A 38 10.19 3.11 -7.62
N ILE A 39 9.71 2.20 -8.47
CA ILE A 39 10.58 1.31 -9.26
C ILE A 39 11.44 2.13 -10.23
N ARG A 40 10.85 3.10 -10.93
CA ARG A 40 11.54 3.94 -11.92
C ARG A 40 12.65 4.78 -11.30
N GLN A 41 12.43 5.29 -10.09
CA GLN A 41 13.45 6.01 -9.32
C GLN A 41 14.47 5.08 -8.65
N GLY A 42 14.29 3.76 -8.76
CA GLY A 42 15.24 2.77 -8.29
C GLY A 42 15.36 2.73 -6.77
N ARG A 43 14.28 3.03 -6.03
CA ARG A 43 14.29 2.99 -4.56
C ARG A 43 14.52 1.58 -4.04
N LYS A 44 15.28 1.45 -2.96
CA LYS A 44 15.74 0.16 -2.43
C LYS A 44 15.63 0.06 -0.91
N ASP A 45 15.86 -1.16 -0.44
CA ASP A 45 15.88 -1.54 0.97
C ASP A 45 14.58 -1.18 1.69
N LEU A 46 13.43 -1.14 1.00
CA LEU A 46 12.17 -0.71 1.56
C LEU A 46 11.54 -1.80 2.44
N THR A 47 10.89 -1.38 3.53
CA THR A 47 9.94 -2.23 4.24
C THR A 47 8.56 -1.98 3.65
N LEU A 48 8.09 -2.90 2.83
CA LEU A 48 6.78 -2.85 2.20
C LEU A 48 5.71 -3.27 3.22
N ILE A 49 4.64 -2.48 3.34
CA ILE A 49 3.54 -2.71 4.26
C ILE A 49 2.24 -2.76 3.48
N ARG A 50 1.54 -3.90 3.49
CA ARG A 50 0.20 -3.98 2.91
C ARG A 50 -0.65 -5.06 3.53
N MET A 51 -1.92 -4.77 3.77
CA MET A 51 -2.86 -5.80 4.22
C MET A 51 -2.98 -6.96 3.22
N THR A 52 -3.27 -6.64 1.96
CA THR A 52 -3.42 -7.58 0.83
C THR A 52 -2.46 -7.27 -0.31
N PRO A 53 -1.14 -7.56 -0.21
CA PRO A 53 -0.21 -7.43 -1.33
C PRO A 53 -0.78 -8.09 -2.58
N ASP A 54 -0.67 -7.37 -3.68
CA ASP A 54 -1.18 -7.71 -5.00
C ASP A 54 -0.09 -7.49 -6.07
N ILE A 55 -0.50 -7.26 -7.31
CA ILE A 55 0.42 -7.10 -8.44
C ILE A 55 1.46 -6.00 -8.20
N VAL A 56 1.10 -4.83 -7.65
CA VAL A 56 2.11 -3.75 -7.50
C VAL A 56 3.19 -4.13 -6.47
N TYR A 57 2.85 -4.94 -5.47
CA TYR A 57 3.84 -5.45 -4.52
C TYR A 57 4.69 -6.57 -5.13
N ASP A 58 4.11 -7.44 -5.95
CA ASP A 58 4.87 -8.43 -6.73
C ASP A 58 5.87 -7.74 -7.66
N GLN A 59 5.47 -6.62 -8.27
CA GLN A 59 6.32 -5.77 -9.10
C GLN A 59 7.46 -5.12 -8.31
N LEU A 60 7.16 -4.48 -7.17
CA LEU A 60 8.18 -3.87 -6.30
C LEU A 60 9.18 -4.89 -5.77
N ILE A 61 8.72 -6.07 -5.34
CA ILE A 61 9.59 -7.16 -4.87
C ILE A 61 10.46 -7.66 -6.03
N GLY A 62 9.86 -7.96 -7.18
CA GLY A 62 10.60 -8.45 -8.36
C GLY A 62 11.59 -7.43 -8.91
N ALA A 63 11.35 -6.13 -8.74
CA ALA A 63 12.28 -5.06 -9.10
C ALA A 63 13.45 -4.90 -8.10
N GLY A 64 13.42 -5.62 -6.98
CA GLY A 64 14.45 -5.55 -5.95
C GLY A 64 14.36 -4.33 -5.04
N CYS A 65 13.17 -3.74 -4.92
CA CYS A 65 12.95 -2.57 -4.06
C CYS A 65 12.81 -2.93 -2.59
N ALA A 66 12.42 -4.18 -2.27
CA ALA A 66 11.99 -4.59 -0.94
C ALA A 66 13.06 -5.38 -0.18
N ARG A 67 13.33 -4.99 1.08
CA ARG A 67 14.05 -5.83 2.06
C ARG A 67 13.12 -6.67 2.93
N LYS A 68 11.92 -6.14 3.23
CA LYS A 68 10.94 -6.75 4.13
C LYS A 68 9.52 -6.50 3.65
N LEU A 69 8.62 -7.47 3.88
CA LEU A 69 7.18 -7.35 3.66
C LEU A 69 6.40 -7.61 4.96
N VAL A 70 5.59 -6.64 5.39
CA VAL A 70 4.64 -6.78 6.50
C VAL A 70 3.23 -6.89 5.92
N PHE A 71 2.55 -8.02 6.12
CA PHE A 71 1.29 -8.29 5.45
C PHE A 71 0.35 -9.25 6.18
N SER A 72 -0.84 -9.46 5.61
CA SER A 72 -1.82 -10.42 6.15
C SER A 72 -2.39 -11.44 5.17
N TRP A 73 -2.27 -11.18 3.87
CA TRP A 73 -2.62 -12.15 2.82
C TRP A 73 -1.92 -11.76 1.52
N GLY A 74 -1.30 -12.70 0.81
CA GLY A 74 -0.63 -12.43 -0.46
C GLY A 74 -1.20 -13.26 -1.61
N GLY A 75 -1.61 -12.60 -2.69
CA GLY A 75 -2.15 -13.27 -3.86
C GLY A 75 -2.67 -12.31 -4.93
N ASN A 76 -2.91 -12.83 -6.13
CA ASN A 76 -3.61 -12.13 -7.20
C ASN A 76 -5.08 -12.58 -7.23
N PRO A 77 -6.04 -11.74 -6.78
CA PRO A 77 -7.45 -12.12 -6.71
C PRO A 77 -8.02 -12.57 -8.06
N GLY A 78 -8.42 -13.84 -8.11
CA GLY A 78 -9.03 -14.45 -9.30
C GLY A 78 -8.03 -15.02 -10.32
N VAL A 79 -6.72 -14.98 -10.05
CA VAL A 79 -5.70 -15.48 -11.00
C VAL A 79 -4.75 -16.48 -10.36
N GLY A 80 -4.17 -16.16 -9.19
CA GLY A 80 -3.26 -17.10 -8.53
C GLY A 80 -2.17 -16.46 -7.68
N SER A 81 -0.96 -17.02 -7.75
CA SER A 81 0.18 -16.61 -6.93
C SER A 81 0.75 -15.26 -7.34
N LEU A 82 1.32 -14.54 -6.37
CA LEU A 82 2.35 -13.54 -6.61
C LEU A 82 3.69 -14.27 -6.80
N HIS A 83 4.18 -14.33 -8.02
CA HIS A 83 5.29 -15.21 -8.38
C HIS A 83 6.65 -14.61 -8.03
N ARG A 84 6.82 -13.28 -8.10
CA ARG A 84 8.04 -12.60 -7.68
C ARG A 84 8.17 -12.60 -6.16
N PHE A 85 7.07 -12.41 -5.44
CA PHE A 85 7.04 -12.61 -4.00
C PHE A 85 7.50 -14.03 -3.62
N ARG A 86 6.91 -15.05 -4.26
CA ARG A 86 7.27 -16.45 -4.00
C ARG A 86 8.75 -16.74 -4.32
N ASP A 87 9.25 -16.20 -5.44
CA ASP A 87 10.64 -16.38 -5.86
C ASP A 87 11.63 -15.72 -4.88
N ALA A 88 11.29 -14.56 -4.31
CA ALA A 88 12.07 -13.91 -3.27
C ALA A 88 12.16 -14.76 -1.99
N ILE A 89 11.04 -15.38 -1.57
CA ILE A 89 11.01 -16.25 -0.39
C ILE A 89 11.74 -17.57 -0.62
N GLN A 90 11.54 -18.20 -1.77
CA GLN A 90 12.05 -19.55 -2.03
C GLN A 90 13.50 -19.54 -2.51
N ASN A 91 13.90 -18.52 -3.27
CA ASN A 91 15.18 -18.48 -3.98
C ASN A 91 16.00 -17.21 -3.70
N SER A 92 15.54 -16.32 -2.81
CA SER A 92 16.21 -15.04 -2.51
C SER A 92 16.46 -14.18 -3.76
N TRP A 93 15.53 -14.22 -4.73
CA TRP A 93 15.64 -13.49 -5.99
C TRP A 93 14.55 -12.40 -6.10
N PRO A 94 14.90 -11.19 -6.60
CA PRO A 94 16.25 -10.73 -6.97
C PRO A 94 17.14 -10.44 -5.75
N VAL A 95 16.53 -10.29 -4.58
CA VAL A 95 17.20 -10.14 -3.27
C VAL A 95 16.43 -10.96 -2.22
N PRO A 96 17.06 -11.36 -1.10
CA PRO A 96 16.36 -11.96 0.02
C PRO A 96 15.24 -11.05 0.56
N LEU A 97 14.10 -11.63 0.90
CA LEU A 97 12.95 -10.91 1.45
C LEU A 97 12.59 -11.43 2.84
N GLU A 98 12.66 -10.56 3.84
CA GLU A 98 12.10 -10.84 5.16
C GLU A 98 10.58 -10.70 5.14
N ILE A 99 9.87 -11.49 5.94
CA ILE A 99 8.42 -11.38 6.10
C ILE A 99 8.01 -11.23 7.55
N GLU A 100 6.94 -10.48 7.77
CA GLU A 100 6.20 -10.43 9.03
C GLU A 100 4.71 -10.56 8.72
N GLU A 101 4.15 -11.72 9.05
CA GLU A 101 2.74 -12.02 8.81
C GLU A 101 1.88 -11.71 10.04
N HIS A 102 0.72 -11.10 9.78
CA HIS A 102 -0.30 -10.82 10.78
C HIS A 102 -1.67 -11.31 10.28
N SER A 103 -2.63 -11.54 11.17
CA SER A 103 -4.01 -11.71 10.75
C SER A 103 -4.54 -10.41 10.12
N HIS A 104 -5.50 -10.50 9.18
CA HIS A 104 -6.13 -9.31 8.59
C HIS A 104 -6.70 -8.35 9.65
N ALA A 105 -7.42 -8.89 10.64
CA ALA A 105 -7.93 -8.09 11.75
C ALA A 105 -6.82 -7.43 12.56
N GLY A 106 -5.69 -8.13 12.75
CA GLY A 106 -4.54 -7.58 13.42
C GLY A 106 -3.91 -6.40 12.67
N MET A 107 -3.66 -6.52 11.37
CA MET A 107 -3.16 -5.41 10.55
C MET A 107 -4.07 -4.17 10.62
N ALA A 108 -5.38 -4.36 10.47
CA ALA A 108 -6.35 -3.27 10.59
C ALA A 108 -6.29 -2.58 11.96
N ASN A 109 -6.17 -3.36 13.04
CA ASN A 109 -6.02 -2.82 14.39
C ASN A 109 -4.69 -2.07 14.59
N ARG A 110 -3.58 -2.56 14.00
CA ARG A 110 -2.29 -1.86 14.05
C ARG A 110 -2.36 -0.49 13.36
N TYR A 111 -3.00 -0.41 12.19
CA TYR A 111 -3.26 0.86 11.51
C TYR A 111 -4.16 1.78 12.33
N ALA A 112 -5.24 1.26 12.90
CA ALA A 112 -6.15 2.04 13.74
C ALA A 112 -5.42 2.62 14.98
N ALA A 113 -4.54 1.86 15.62
CA ALA A 113 -3.71 2.36 16.72
C ALA A 113 -2.75 3.47 16.26
N GLY A 114 -2.08 3.27 15.12
CA GLY A 114 -1.18 4.28 14.55
C GLY A 114 -1.89 5.59 14.22
N ALA A 115 -3.04 5.50 13.53
CA ALA A 115 -3.89 6.64 13.21
C ALA A 115 -4.45 7.36 14.45
N SER A 116 -4.57 6.65 15.57
CA SER A 116 -5.04 7.19 16.86
C SER A 116 -3.90 7.73 17.73
N GLY A 117 -2.65 7.64 17.28
CA GLY A 117 -1.47 8.01 18.08
C GLY A 117 -1.22 7.10 19.29
N LEU A 118 -1.79 5.89 19.29
CA LEU A 118 -1.60 4.90 20.34
C LEU A 118 -0.39 4.00 20.01
N PRO A 119 0.35 3.51 21.02
CA PRO A 119 1.53 2.68 20.79
C PRO A 119 1.21 1.24 20.33
N PHE A 120 0.01 0.74 20.63
CA PHE A 120 -0.42 -0.61 20.29
C PHE A 120 -1.95 -0.71 20.24
N ALA A 121 -2.45 -1.74 19.57
CA ALA A 121 -3.84 -2.16 19.61
C ALA A 121 -4.00 -3.44 20.43
N VAL A 122 -5.20 -3.66 20.96
CA VAL A 122 -5.57 -4.87 21.70
C VAL A 122 -6.75 -5.55 21.02
N LEU A 123 -6.67 -6.87 20.84
CA LEU A 123 -7.72 -7.66 20.20
C LEU A 123 -7.75 -9.10 20.72
N ARG A 124 -8.90 -9.78 20.55
CA ARG A 124 -9.05 -11.23 20.83
C ARG A 124 -8.43 -12.14 19.75
N GLY A 125 -7.93 -11.55 18.67
CA GLY A 125 -7.37 -12.27 17.52
C GLY A 125 -6.09 -13.06 17.85
N TYR A 126 -5.58 -13.78 16.85
CA TYR A 126 -4.38 -14.63 16.91
C TYR A 126 -4.47 -15.91 17.75
N ARG A 127 -5.49 -16.04 18.60
CA ARG A 127 -5.75 -17.27 19.36
C ARG A 127 -5.97 -18.45 18.41
N GLY A 128 -5.23 -19.53 18.63
CA GLY A 128 -5.31 -20.74 17.81
C GLY A 128 -4.54 -20.67 16.48
N THR A 129 -3.70 -19.65 16.29
CA THR A 129 -2.79 -19.54 15.13
C THR A 129 -1.35 -19.68 15.58
N ASP A 130 -0.45 -20.07 14.67
CA ASP A 130 1.00 -20.13 14.94
C ASP A 130 1.69 -18.77 14.80
N LEU A 131 0.99 -17.72 14.33
CA LEU A 131 1.54 -16.38 14.10
C LEU A 131 2.28 -15.79 15.32
N PRO A 132 1.80 -15.91 16.57
CA PRO A 132 2.53 -15.41 17.74
C PRO A 132 3.92 -16.03 17.94
N ALA A 133 4.16 -17.23 17.42
CA ALA A 133 5.47 -17.89 17.50
C ALA A 133 6.43 -17.46 16.38
N GLN A 134 5.96 -16.73 15.37
CA GLN A 134 6.74 -16.33 14.19
C GLN A 134 7.22 -14.87 14.25
N THR A 135 6.75 -14.07 15.22
CA THR A 135 7.15 -12.66 15.35
C THR A 135 7.03 -12.15 16.79
N ASP A 136 7.93 -11.25 17.17
CA ASP A 136 7.89 -10.55 18.46
C ASP A 136 6.84 -9.43 18.53
N THR A 137 6.13 -9.15 17.43
CA THR A 137 5.12 -8.08 17.32
C THR A 137 3.71 -8.54 17.72
N ILE A 138 3.55 -9.76 18.24
CA ILE A 138 2.29 -10.29 18.74
C ILE A 138 2.52 -10.79 20.16
N LYS A 139 1.97 -10.07 21.17
CA LYS A 139 2.22 -10.39 22.58
C LYS A 139 0.93 -10.55 23.38
N PRO A 140 0.86 -11.49 24.34
CA PRO A 140 -0.28 -11.55 25.25
C PRO A 140 -0.32 -10.31 26.15
N ILE A 141 -1.52 -9.88 26.54
CA ILE A 141 -1.74 -8.82 27.53
C ILE A 141 -2.98 -9.16 28.37
N GLU A 142 -2.90 -8.93 29.68
CA GLU A 142 -4.04 -9.08 30.58
C GLU A 142 -4.81 -7.76 30.68
N CYS A 143 -6.13 -7.82 30.46
CA CYS A 143 -7.00 -6.66 30.65
C CYS A 143 -7.04 -6.28 32.14
N PRO A 144 -6.63 -5.06 32.53
CA PRO A 144 -6.56 -4.67 33.94
C PRO A 144 -7.94 -4.49 34.59
N PHE A 145 -9.02 -4.44 33.80
CA PHE A 145 -10.39 -4.25 34.29
C PHE A 145 -11.16 -5.56 34.46
N THR A 146 -10.80 -6.60 33.70
CA THR A 146 -11.56 -7.86 33.64
C THR A 146 -10.73 -9.11 33.89
N GLY A 147 -9.39 -9.00 33.91
CA GLY A 147 -8.47 -10.14 33.92
C GLY A 147 -8.47 -10.97 32.63
N GLU A 148 -9.17 -10.52 31.58
CA GLU A 148 -9.23 -11.26 30.31
C GLU A 148 -7.85 -11.23 29.62
N GLN A 149 -7.34 -12.41 29.25
CA GLN A 149 -6.14 -12.54 28.41
C GLN A 149 -6.49 -12.21 26.95
N LEU A 150 -5.84 -11.17 26.43
CA LEU A 150 -5.98 -10.63 25.08
C LEU A 150 -4.61 -10.63 24.37
N THR A 151 -4.60 -10.17 23.11
CA THR A 151 -3.39 -9.99 22.32
C THR A 151 -3.14 -8.50 22.09
N ALA A 152 -1.90 -8.05 22.25
CA ALA A 152 -1.41 -6.74 21.88
C ALA A 152 -0.54 -6.82 20.63
N VAL A 153 -0.72 -5.85 19.71
CA VAL A 153 0.09 -5.68 18.49
C VAL A 153 0.53 -4.22 18.38
N PRO A 154 1.80 -3.93 18.03
CA PRO A 154 2.29 -2.56 17.98
C PRO A 154 1.62 -1.79 16.84
N ALA A 155 1.40 -0.49 17.07
CA ALA A 155 0.90 0.41 16.05
C ALA A 155 1.76 0.36 14.78
N LEU A 156 1.10 0.45 13.63
CA LEU A 156 1.76 0.46 12.34
C LEU A 156 1.84 1.90 11.87
N ASN A 157 3.05 2.48 11.96
CA ASN A 157 3.34 3.87 11.61
C ASN A 157 4.34 3.90 10.45
N PRO A 158 3.88 3.88 9.19
CA PRO A 158 4.76 3.97 8.03
C PRO A 158 5.56 5.27 8.03
N ASP A 159 6.77 5.24 7.49
CA ASP A 159 7.51 6.46 7.15
C ASP A 159 6.80 7.22 6.01
N VAL A 160 6.18 6.48 5.09
CA VAL A 160 5.37 7.03 3.99
C VAL A 160 4.09 6.22 3.79
N GLY A 161 2.93 6.87 3.87
CA GLY A 161 1.64 6.33 3.50
C GLY A 161 1.23 6.83 2.12
N ILE A 162 0.96 5.91 1.18
CA ILE A 162 0.61 6.22 -0.20
C ILE A 162 -0.75 5.58 -0.49
N ILE A 163 -1.69 6.40 -0.96
CA ILE A 163 -3.01 5.94 -1.36
C ILE A 163 -3.41 6.56 -2.70
N HIS A 164 -4.41 5.96 -3.35
CA HIS A 164 -5.11 6.60 -4.46
C HIS A 164 -6.50 7.05 -4.01
N ALA A 165 -7.03 8.13 -4.57
CA ALA A 165 -8.36 8.64 -4.29
C ALA A 165 -8.96 9.21 -5.57
N GLN A 166 -10.26 9.50 -5.54
CA GLN A 166 -10.90 10.03 -6.73
C GLN A 166 -10.60 11.52 -6.93
N GLN A 167 -10.86 12.36 -5.93
CA GLN A 167 -10.79 13.82 -6.10
C GLN A 167 -9.93 14.46 -5.02
N ALA A 168 -9.22 15.52 -5.39
CA ALA A 168 -8.76 16.54 -4.46
C ALA A 168 -9.25 17.93 -4.87
N ASP A 169 -9.32 18.88 -3.94
CA ASP A 169 -9.45 20.30 -4.30
C ASP A 169 -8.09 21.01 -4.36
N ARG A 170 -8.10 22.25 -4.85
CA ARG A 170 -6.91 23.12 -4.91
C ARG A 170 -6.30 23.46 -3.54
N ALA A 171 -7.06 23.28 -2.46
CA ALA A 171 -6.55 23.44 -1.10
C ALA A 171 -5.85 22.17 -0.59
N GLY A 172 -5.90 21.07 -1.34
CA GLY A 172 -5.29 19.79 -1.01
C GLY A 172 -6.13 18.94 -0.07
N ASN A 173 -7.42 19.23 0.10
CA ASN A 173 -8.34 18.28 0.71
C ASN A 173 -8.61 17.17 -0.30
N VAL A 174 -8.74 15.94 0.20
CA VAL A 174 -8.96 14.75 -0.64
C VAL A 174 -10.30 14.13 -0.29
N GLN A 175 -11.11 13.79 -1.29
CA GLN A 175 -12.33 13.01 -1.13
C GLN A 175 -12.20 11.65 -1.80
N MET A 176 -12.53 10.61 -1.05
CA MET A 176 -12.60 9.23 -1.56
C MET A 176 -13.91 8.57 -1.17
N TRP A 177 -14.46 7.73 -2.04
CA TRP A 177 -15.73 7.02 -1.81
C TRP A 177 -15.67 5.58 -2.35
N GLY A 178 -16.66 4.76 -1.98
CA GLY A 178 -16.66 3.33 -2.32
C GLY A 178 -15.99 2.50 -1.23
N ILE A 179 -15.21 1.49 -1.63
CA ILE A 179 -14.50 0.62 -0.67
C ILE A 179 -13.16 1.26 -0.32
N THR A 180 -13.08 1.90 0.84
CA THR A 180 -11.90 2.68 1.27
C THR A 180 -10.93 1.90 2.16
N GLY A 181 -11.33 0.73 2.67
CA GLY A 181 -10.49 -0.11 3.52
C GLY A 181 -9.84 0.66 4.68
N VAL A 182 -8.50 0.60 4.76
CA VAL A 182 -7.68 1.29 5.76
C VAL A 182 -6.97 2.55 5.21
N GLN A 183 -7.39 3.07 4.06
CA GLN A 183 -6.69 4.18 3.39
C GLN A 183 -6.62 5.44 4.27
N LYS A 184 -7.70 5.76 4.99
CA LYS A 184 -7.74 6.88 5.95
C LYS A 184 -6.71 6.66 7.06
N GLU A 185 -6.74 5.48 7.69
CA GLU A 185 -5.82 5.11 8.76
C GLU A 185 -4.36 5.11 8.27
N THR A 186 -4.11 4.71 7.02
CA THR A 186 -2.77 4.73 6.41
C THR A 186 -2.21 6.13 6.34
N VAL A 187 -3.00 7.11 5.89
CA VAL A 187 -2.58 8.52 5.84
C VAL A 187 -2.36 9.09 7.24
N LEU A 188 -3.27 8.80 8.18
CA LEU A 188 -3.20 9.33 9.54
C LEU A 188 -2.07 8.71 10.38
N ALA A 189 -1.68 7.46 10.12
CA ALA A 189 -0.62 6.77 10.83
C ALA A 189 0.78 7.07 10.28
N ALA A 190 0.88 7.57 9.05
CA ALA A 190 2.17 7.78 8.40
C ALA A 190 2.82 9.11 8.80
N LYS A 191 4.17 9.13 8.84
CA LYS A 191 4.93 10.38 9.06
C LYS A 191 4.79 11.36 7.91
N ARG A 192 4.72 10.83 6.68
CA ARG A 192 4.54 11.55 5.43
C ARG A 192 3.47 10.83 4.60
N SER A 193 2.70 11.57 3.83
CA SER A 193 1.61 10.99 3.03
C SER A 193 1.54 11.55 1.62
N LEU A 194 1.40 10.64 0.65
CA LEU A 194 1.12 10.96 -0.75
C LEU A 194 -0.27 10.43 -1.11
N VAL A 195 -1.13 11.32 -1.58
CA VAL A 195 -2.40 10.92 -2.19
C VAL A 195 -2.35 11.19 -3.68
N THR A 196 -2.35 10.13 -4.48
CA THR A 196 -2.59 10.26 -5.92
C THR A 196 -4.10 10.37 -6.17
N VAL A 197 -4.53 11.23 -7.10
CA VAL A 197 -5.96 11.43 -7.40
C VAL A 197 -6.26 11.32 -8.88
N GLU A 198 -7.49 10.92 -9.22
CA GLU A 198 -7.94 10.93 -10.62
C GLU A 198 -8.06 12.34 -11.18
N GLU A 199 -8.52 13.29 -10.37
CA GLU A 199 -8.67 14.68 -10.78
C GLU A 199 -8.53 15.67 -9.61
N ILE A 200 -8.04 16.86 -9.92
CA ILE A 200 -8.08 18.02 -9.02
C ILE A 200 -9.19 18.97 -9.46
N VAL A 201 -10.18 19.18 -8.58
CA VAL A 201 -11.33 20.05 -8.81
C VAL A 201 -11.16 21.40 -8.11
N ASP A 202 -12.00 22.38 -8.48
CA ASP A 202 -12.00 23.69 -7.80
C ASP A 202 -12.51 23.58 -6.36
N GLU A 203 -13.60 22.84 -6.15
CA GLU A 203 -14.20 22.58 -4.84
C GLU A 203 -14.76 21.15 -4.78
N LEU A 204 -14.55 20.48 -3.65
CA LEU A 204 -15.09 19.15 -3.40
C LEU A 204 -16.60 19.22 -3.19
N THR A 205 -17.38 18.57 -4.06
CA THR A 205 -18.82 18.35 -3.81
C THR A 205 -18.99 17.23 -2.78
N PRO A 206 -19.65 17.45 -1.62
CA PRO A 206 -19.84 16.41 -0.62
C PRO A 206 -20.66 15.23 -1.16
N ARG A 207 -20.18 14.00 -0.93
CA ARG A 207 -20.88 12.77 -1.32
C ARG A 207 -21.27 11.95 -0.09
N PRO A 208 -22.50 11.39 -0.04
CA PRO A 208 -22.89 10.48 1.03
C PRO A 208 -21.96 9.28 1.15
N GLY A 209 -21.46 9.02 2.36
CA GLY A 209 -20.56 7.89 2.64
C GLY A 209 -19.11 8.09 2.17
N ALA A 210 -18.76 9.23 1.59
CA ALA A 210 -17.38 9.55 1.28
C ALA A 210 -16.57 9.88 2.54
N VAL A 211 -15.28 9.59 2.48
CA VAL A 211 -14.28 10.06 3.45
C VAL A 211 -13.60 11.29 2.87
N VAL A 212 -13.48 12.33 3.69
CA VAL A 212 -12.68 13.51 3.36
C VAL A 212 -11.45 13.53 4.25
N LEU A 213 -10.27 13.51 3.63
CA LEU A 213 -9.01 13.79 4.30
C LEU A 213 -8.72 15.29 4.18
N PRO A 214 -8.70 16.03 5.30
CA PRO A 214 -8.40 17.44 5.24
C PRO A 214 -6.92 17.68 4.91
N GLN A 215 -6.62 18.79 4.24
CA GLN A 215 -5.27 19.13 3.75
C GLN A 215 -4.15 19.13 4.80
N TRP A 216 -4.46 19.23 6.10
CA TRP A 216 -3.45 19.27 7.16
C TRP A 216 -2.96 17.88 7.58
N VAL A 217 -3.63 16.80 7.17
CA VAL A 217 -3.14 15.42 7.37
C VAL A 217 -2.45 14.86 6.13
N VAL A 218 -2.44 15.60 5.02
CA VAL A 218 -1.84 15.20 3.75
C VAL A 218 -0.55 15.96 3.51
N THR A 219 0.54 15.26 3.16
CA THR A 219 1.83 15.91 2.86
C THR A 219 1.87 16.40 1.41
N ALA A 220 1.51 15.52 0.46
CA ALA A 220 1.42 15.87 -0.95
C ALA A 220 0.23 15.20 -1.64
N VAL A 221 -0.28 15.87 -2.68
CA VAL A 221 -1.27 15.37 -3.63
C VAL A 221 -0.65 15.38 -5.03
N ALA A 222 -0.90 14.36 -5.83
CA ALA A 222 -0.51 14.32 -7.24
C ALA A 222 -1.69 13.90 -8.10
N GLU A 223 -2.00 14.67 -9.15
CA GLU A 223 -3.01 14.29 -10.14
C GLU A 223 -2.44 13.23 -11.07
N VAL A 224 -3.02 12.03 -11.03
CA VAL A 224 -2.61 10.86 -11.79
C VAL A 224 -3.86 10.14 -12.30
N PRO A 225 -4.47 10.63 -13.40
CA PRO A 225 -5.62 9.96 -14.01
C PRO A 225 -5.25 8.53 -14.41
N GLY A 226 -6.09 7.56 -14.05
CA GLY A 226 -5.80 6.13 -14.23
C GLY A 226 -4.77 5.58 -13.24
N GLY A 227 -4.43 6.33 -12.19
CA GLY A 227 -3.34 6.01 -11.26
C GLY A 227 -3.53 4.70 -10.49
N ALA A 228 -4.75 4.16 -10.47
CA ALA A 228 -5.05 2.86 -9.88
C ALA A 228 -5.05 1.67 -10.85
N HIS A 229 -4.99 1.88 -12.16
CA HIS A 229 -4.97 0.77 -13.12
C HIS A 229 -3.86 -0.25 -12.79
N PRO A 230 -4.13 -1.57 -12.77
CA PRO A 230 -5.34 -2.28 -13.23
C PRO A 230 -6.48 -2.40 -12.22
N SER A 231 -6.31 -1.92 -10.98
CA SER A 231 -7.40 -1.76 -10.01
C SER A 231 -8.43 -0.77 -10.56
N TYR A 232 -9.62 -0.74 -9.98
CA TYR A 232 -10.69 0.16 -10.39
C TYR A 232 -10.75 1.41 -9.50
N ALA A 233 -11.30 2.48 -10.05
CA ALA A 233 -11.67 3.69 -9.31
C ALA A 233 -13.17 3.95 -9.51
N GLN A 234 -13.97 3.78 -8.46
CA GLN A 234 -15.42 3.82 -8.56
C GLN A 234 -15.92 5.16 -9.09
N GLY A 235 -16.59 5.13 -10.25
CA GLY A 235 -17.09 6.31 -10.95
C GLY A 235 -16.16 6.84 -12.06
N TYR A 236 -14.96 6.27 -12.21
CA TYR A 236 -14.00 6.64 -13.26
C TYR A 236 -13.78 5.50 -14.25
N TYR A 237 -13.42 4.31 -13.76
CA TYR A 237 -13.19 3.13 -14.62
C TYR A 237 -13.36 1.81 -13.85
N GLU A 238 -13.61 0.74 -14.60
CA GLU A 238 -13.75 -0.62 -14.11
C GLU A 238 -12.40 -1.33 -13.91
N ARG A 239 -12.42 -2.48 -13.24
CA ARG A 239 -11.22 -3.30 -13.02
C ARG A 239 -10.78 -3.95 -14.31
N ASP A 240 -9.49 -3.83 -14.65
CA ASP A 240 -8.91 -4.48 -15.82
C ASP A 240 -8.55 -5.94 -15.53
N ASN A 241 -9.55 -6.82 -15.58
CA ASN A 241 -9.37 -8.25 -15.35
C ASN A 241 -8.43 -8.91 -16.38
N ALA A 242 -8.35 -8.38 -17.61
CA ALA A 242 -7.48 -8.90 -18.64
C ALA A 242 -6.01 -8.68 -18.25
N TYR A 243 -5.67 -7.49 -17.75
CA TYR A 243 -4.34 -7.21 -17.20
C TYR A 243 -3.99 -8.15 -16.05
N TYR A 244 -4.91 -8.36 -15.10
CA TYR A 244 -4.66 -9.29 -13.98
C TYR A 244 -4.34 -10.71 -14.46
N GLN A 245 -5.02 -11.21 -15.50
CA GLN A 245 -4.76 -12.53 -16.09
C GLN A 245 -3.43 -12.56 -16.85
N GLN A 246 -3.11 -11.50 -17.61
CA GLN A 246 -1.86 -11.38 -18.34
C GLN A 246 -0.63 -11.26 -17.42
N TRP A 247 -0.83 -10.80 -16.18
CA TRP A 247 0.24 -10.75 -15.20
C TRP A 247 0.81 -12.12 -14.83
N ASP A 248 0.00 -13.19 -14.79
CA ASP A 248 0.46 -14.52 -14.38
C ASP A 248 1.67 -15.02 -15.20
N PRO A 249 1.65 -15.06 -16.55
CA PRO A 249 2.81 -15.49 -17.33
C PRO A 249 4.00 -14.50 -17.27
N ILE A 250 3.76 -13.20 -17.02
CA ILE A 250 4.83 -12.20 -16.87
C ILE A 250 5.53 -12.40 -15.52
N GLY A 251 4.76 -12.38 -14.43
CA GLY A 251 5.26 -12.55 -13.08
C GLY A 251 5.87 -13.92 -12.84
N ARG A 252 5.56 -14.96 -13.62
CA ARG A 252 6.13 -16.30 -13.46
C ARG A 252 7.55 -16.42 -14.02
N ASP A 253 7.83 -15.78 -15.15
CA ASP A 253 9.10 -15.93 -15.88
C ASP A 253 10.02 -14.74 -15.61
N ARG A 254 11.28 -14.99 -15.21
CA ARG A 254 12.20 -13.90 -14.82
C ARG A 254 12.60 -13.03 -16.02
N GLU A 255 12.78 -13.60 -17.19
CA GLU A 255 13.16 -12.87 -18.40
C GLU A 255 12.02 -12.00 -18.88
N LYS A 256 10.79 -12.54 -18.94
CA LYS A 256 9.60 -11.76 -19.31
C LYS A 256 9.32 -10.62 -18.33
N PHE A 257 9.55 -10.85 -17.04
CA PHE A 257 9.40 -9.81 -16.04
C PHE A 257 10.48 -8.72 -16.18
N ALA A 258 11.73 -9.10 -16.47
CA ALA A 258 12.80 -8.13 -16.73
C ALA A 258 12.51 -7.30 -17.98
N ASP A 259 12.01 -7.92 -19.05
CA ASP A 259 11.56 -7.21 -20.26
C ASP A 259 10.42 -6.24 -19.93
N TRP A 260 9.39 -6.69 -19.21
CA TRP A 260 8.28 -5.84 -18.74
C TRP A 260 8.77 -4.63 -17.91
N LEU A 261 9.74 -4.82 -17.02
CA LEU A 261 10.32 -3.71 -16.25
C LEU A 261 10.98 -2.66 -17.14
N GLU A 262 11.68 -3.08 -18.20
CA GLU A 262 12.34 -2.16 -19.12
C GLU A 262 11.34 -1.48 -20.06
N THR A 263 10.32 -2.20 -20.56
CA THR A 263 9.38 -1.68 -21.56
C THR A 263 8.23 -0.88 -20.96
N GLU A 264 7.57 -1.41 -19.91
CA GLU A 264 6.34 -0.83 -19.37
C GLU A 264 6.61 0.12 -18.21
N VAL A 265 7.65 -0.12 -17.41
CA VAL A 265 7.94 0.73 -16.24
C VAL A 265 9.03 1.76 -16.56
N LYS A 266 10.20 1.37 -17.03
CA LYS A 266 11.32 2.32 -17.17
C LYS A 266 11.22 3.24 -18.39
N ARG A 267 10.68 2.77 -19.52
CA ARG A 267 10.66 3.53 -20.79
C ARG A 267 9.65 4.67 -20.87
N GLU A 268 8.59 4.68 -20.07
CA GLU A 268 7.54 5.73 -20.12
C GLU A 268 8.06 7.17 -19.92
N ARG A 269 9.29 7.35 -19.43
CA ARG A 269 9.94 8.65 -19.33
C ARG A 269 10.35 9.27 -20.68
N SER A 270 10.34 8.48 -21.77
CA SER A 270 10.85 8.91 -23.08
C SER A 270 9.78 9.48 -24.02
N ALA A 271 8.51 9.50 -23.59
CA ALA A 271 7.37 9.87 -24.44
C ALA A 271 6.51 11.03 -23.89
N ARG A 272 7.05 11.86 -22.99
CA ARG A 272 6.42 13.10 -22.54
C ARG A 272 7.36 14.28 -22.70
#